data_AF-A0A7V8QQH8-F1
#
_entry.id   AF-A0A7V8QQH8-F1
#
_cell.length_a   1.000
_cell.length_b   1.000
_cell.length_c   1.000
_cell.angle_alpha   90.00
_cell.angle_beta   90.00
_cell.angle_gamma   90.00
#
_symmetry.space_group_name_H-M   'P 1'
#
loop_
_entity.id
_entity.type
_entity.pdbx_description
1 polymer ?
#
loop_
_entity_poly.entity_id
_entity_poly.type
_entity_poly.pdbx_seq_one_letter_code
_entity_poly.pdbx_strand_id
1 'polypeptide(L)'
;MLNFSKINVLIIYSIFIFISFFSILNFQSGKDPFINKKVNLGLDLQGGSYLLLEINSDPLVEEKIQSKVIPIKKLLKNNNLNYSNFKIGKKNLSFSLDDPKKFELLFFSKKDNLLNPYINNYNSFELDLQIDAKKISIFFSKYGLLTINNSALKQSIEIIRRRIDDVGTREPTILQRGEKRILVELPGLKDPERIKNLLGKTAQLNFR
;
A
#
# COMPACT_ATOMS: atom_id res chain seq x y z
N MET A 1 -42.82 -50.13 -19.67
CA MET A 1 -42.81 -49.98 -18.19
C MET A 1 -41.36 -49.79 -17.77
N LEU A 2 -40.98 -48.63 -17.24
CA LEU A 2 -39.61 -48.44 -16.73
C LEU A 2 -39.43 -49.25 -15.44
N ASN A 3 -38.75 -50.39 -15.52
CA ASN A 3 -38.37 -51.17 -14.35
C ASN A 3 -37.11 -50.55 -13.71
N PHE A 4 -37.30 -49.63 -12.77
CA PHE A 4 -36.20 -49.12 -11.95
C PHE A 4 -35.86 -50.11 -10.83
N SER A 5 -34.57 -50.30 -10.56
CA SER A 5 -34.10 -51.06 -9.40
C SER A 5 -34.58 -50.40 -8.10
N LYS A 6 -34.87 -51.21 -7.07
CA LYS A 6 -35.30 -50.70 -5.75
C LYS A 6 -34.29 -49.71 -5.14
N ILE A 7 -32.99 -49.87 -5.44
CA ILE A 7 -31.92 -48.94 -5.02
C ILE A 7 -32.10 -47.57 -5.71
N ASN A 8 -32.38 -47.55 -7.01
CA ASN A 8 -32.49 -46.29 -7.76
C ASN A 8 -33.69 -45.47 -7.29
N VAL A 9 -34.79 -46.14 -6.97
CA VAL A 9 -35.99 -45.50 -6.40
C VAL A 9 -35.66 -44.87 -5.04
N LEU A 10 -34.90 -45.57 -4.19
CA LEU A 10 -34.52 -45.08 -2.86
C LEU A 10 -33.59 -43.86 -2.95
N ILE A 11 -32.65 -43.88 -3.90
CA ILE A 11 -31.78 -42.73 -4.20
C ILE A 11 -32.60 -41.52 -4.67
N ILE A 12 -33.56 -41.71 -5.56
CA ILE A 12 -34.43 -40.63 -6.06
C ILE A 12 -35.23 -40.01 -4.90
N TYR A 13 -35.81 -40.83 -4.03
CA TYR A 13 -36.52 -40.31 -2.85
C TYR A 13 -35.58 -39.59 -1.89
N SER A 14 -34.37 -40.10 -1.66
CA SER A 14 -33.37 -39.44 -0.81
C SER A 14 -32.98 -38.07 -1.35
N ILE A 15 -32.77 -37.95 -2.67
CA ILE A 15 -32.49 -36.68 -3.33
C ILE A 15 -33.68 -35.72 -3.20
N PHE A 16 -34.91 -36.21 -3.42
CA PHE A 16 -36.11 -35.40 -3.26
C PHE A 16 -36.29 -34.89 -1.82
N ILE A 17 -36.06 -35.75 -0.83
CA ILE A 17 -36.11 -35.39 0.60
C ILE A 17 -35.03 -34.36 0.93
N PHE A 18 -33.81 -34.52 0.39
CA PHE A 18 -32.72 -33.58 0.59
C PHE A 18 -33.04 -32.20 -0.01
N ILE A 19 -33.53 -32.16 -1.25
CA ILE A 19 -33.94 -30.90 -1.91
C ILE A 19 -35.13 -30.25 -1.18
N SER A 20 -36.10 -31.05 -0.76
CA SER A 20 -37.27 -30.57 0.01
C SER A 20 -36.86 -29.98 1.35
N PHE A 21 -35.92 -30.63 2.07
CA PHE A 21 -35.36 -30.11 3.31
C PHE A 21 -34.69 -28.75 3.12
N PHE A 22 -33.88 -28.57 2.07
CA PHE A 22 -33.29 -27.27 1.74
C PHE A 22 -34.32 -26.22 1.30
N SER A 23 -35.43 -26.64 0.67
CA SER A 23 -36.50 -25.74 0.24
C SER A 23 -37.32 -25.22 1.42
N ILE A 24 -37.57 -26.06 2.44
CA ILE A 24 -38.26 -25.70 3.69
C ILE A 24 -37.49 -24.61 4.46
N LEU A 25 -36.15 -24.64 4.44
CA LEU A 25 -35.33 -23.59 5.05
C LEU A 25 -35.56 -22.20 4.45
N ASN A 26 -36.10 -22.11 3.22
CA ASN A 26 -36.39 -20.84 2.56
C ASN A 26 -37.74 -20.23 3.00
N PHE A 27 -38.63 -21.01 3.61
CA PHE A 27 -39.91 -20.54 4.17
C PHE A 27 -39.81 -20.05 5.62
N GLN A 28 -38.61 -20.06 6.21
CA GLN A 28 -38.39 -19.60 7.57
C GLN A 28 -38.54 -18.06 7.65
N SER A 29 -39.71 -17.60 8.07
CA SER A 29 -40.00 -16.20 8.34
C SER A 29 -39.22 -15.72 9.57
N GLY A 30 -38.06 -15.08 9.35
CA GLY A 30 -37.43 -13.99 10.09
C GLY A 30 -37.29 -13.99 11.63
N LYS A 31 -37.91 -14.91 12.38
CA LYS A 31 -38.01 -14.83 13.85
C LYS A 31 -37.45 -16.03 14.61
N ASP A 32 -37.10 -17.14 13.94
CA ASP A 32 -36.49 -18.32 14.59
C ASP A 32 -35.06 -18.60 14.07
N PRO A 33 -34.00 -18.35 14.87
CA PRO A 33 -32.63 -18.33 14.40
C PRO A 33 -31.88 -19.61 14.80
N PHE A 34 -32.18 -20.77 14.20
CA PHE A 34 -31.25 -21.90 14.29
C PHE A 34 -30.06 -21.74 13.34
N ILE A 35 -30.20 -20.93 12.29
CA ILE A 35 -29.14 -20.61 11.33
C ILE A 35 -29.18 -19.10 11.09
N ASN A 36 -28.52 -18.33 11.97
CA ASN A 36 -28.19 -16.93 11.68
C ASN A 36 -27.07 -16.89 10.63
N LYS A 37 -27.39 -17.16 9.36
CA LYS A 37 -26.51 -16.78 8.26
C LYS A 37 -26.57 -15.26 8.15
N LYS A 38 -25.68 -14.58 8.87
CA LYS A 38 -25.31 -13.20 8.57
C LYS A 38 -24.68 -13.21 7.18
N VAL A 39 -25.48 -12.99 6.15
CA VAL A 39 -24.95 -12.63 4.83
C VAL A 39 -24.32 -11.26 4.98
N ASN A 40 -23.07 -11.11 4.55
CA ASN A 40 -22.39 -9.82 4.54
C ASN A 40 -23.06 -8.94 3.47
N LEU A 41 -23.91 -8.02 3.92
CA LEU A 41 -24.59 -7.08 3.03
C LEU A 41 -23.58 -5.97 2.67
N GLY A 42 -23.41 -5.72 1.38
CA GLY A 42 -22.56 -4.64 0.90
C GLY A 42 -23.11 -3.26 1.26
N LEU A 43 -22.33 -2.22 0.97
CA LEU A 43 -22.65 -0.83 1.27
C LEU A 43 -24.04 -0.41 0.78
N ASP A 44 -24.42 -0.83 -0.43
CA ASP A 44 -25.70 -0.48 -1.05
C ASP A 44 -26.92 -1.07 -0.31
N LEU A 45 -26.73 -2.18 0.41
CA LEU A 45 -27.79 -2.89 1.12
C LEU A 45 -27.80 -2.58 2.62
N GLN A 46 -26.64 -2.36 3.24
CA GLN A 46 -26.50 -2.06 4.67
C GLN A 46 -26.46 -0.55 4.97
N GLY A 47 -26.18 0.28 3.96
CA GLY A 47 -25.76 1.66 4.14
C GLY A 47 -24.37 1.76 4.77
N GLY A 48 -23.73 2.92 4.67
CA GLY A 48 -22.42 3.14 5.26
C GLY A 48 -21.66 4.33 4.66
N SER A 49 -20.34 4.33 4.84
CA SER A 49 -19.45 5.38 4.34
C SER A 49 -18.48 4.85 3.30
N TYR A 50 -18.35 5.58 2.20
CA TYR A 50 -17.37 5.36 1.13
C TYR A 50 -16.38 6.53 1.12
N LEU A 51 -15.08 6.24 1.23
CA LEU A 51 -14.02 7.24 1.30
C LEU A 51 -12.89 6.88 0.35
N LEU A 52 -12.50 7.83 -0.50
CA LEU A 52 -11.30 7.74 -1.30
C LEU A 52 -10.26 8.72 -0.75
N LEU A 53 -9.18 8.18 -0.18
CA LEU A 53 -8.11 8.94 0.45
C LEU A 53 -6.90 8.98 -0.48
N GLU A 54 -6.22 10.13 -0.56
CA GLU A 54 -4.96 10.28 -1.30
C GLU A 54 -3.80 10.49 -0.33
N ILE A 55 -2.69 9.80 -0.57
CA ILE A 55 -1.51 9.85 0.28
C ILE A 55 -0.58 10.96 -0.19
N ASN A 56 -0.14 11.79 0.76
CA ASN A 56 0.95 12.71 0.54
C ASN A 56 2.31 12.05 0.86
N SER A 57 3.05 11.66 -0.17
CA SER A 57 4.38 11.04 -0.04
C SER A 57 5.54 12.03 -0.07
N ASP A 58 5.30 13.32 -0.31
CA ASP A 58 6.37 14.33 -0.42
C ASP A 58 7.25 14.43 0.84
N PRO A 59 6.70 14.43 2.08
CA PRO A 59 7.51 14.45 3.29
C PRO A 59 8.42 13.22 3.42
N LEU A 60 7.94 12.06 2.96
CA LEU A 60 8.73 10.82 2.99
C LEU A 60 9.85 10.86 1.95
N VAL A 61 9.61 11.43 0.77
CA VAL A 61 10.67 11.66 -0.23
C VAL A 61 11.74 12.59 0.33
N GLU A 62 11.34 13.65 1.04
CA GLU A 62 12.25 14.59 1.69
C GLU A 62 13.08 13.93 2.81
N GLU A 63 12.45 13.14 3.66
CA GLU A 63 13.17 12.36 4.68
C GLU A 63 14.15 11.36 4.05
N LYS A 64 13.71 10.65 3.02
CA LYS A 64 14.54 9.65 2.31
C LYS A 64 15.71 10.32 1.60
N ILE A 65 15.54 11.48 0.97
CA ILE A 65 16.65 12.17 0.31
C ILE A 65 17.67 12.66 1.35
N GLN A 66 17.22 13.17 2.50
CA GLN A 66 18.09 13.57 3.61
C GLN A 66 18.87 12.37 4.17
N SER A 67 18.23 11.19 4.27
CA SER A 67 18.87 9.97 4.74
C SER A 67 20.04 9.52 3.84
N LYS A 68 20.02 9.87 2.54
CA LYS A 68 21.07 9.52 1.57
C LYS A 68 22.32 10.41 1.66
N VAL A 69 22.27 11.53 2.40
CA VAL A 69 23.41 12.46 2.55
C VAL A 69 24.64 11.77 3.14
N ILE A 70 24.47 11.01 4.22
CA ILE A 70 25.59 10.34 4.90
C ILE A 70 26.23 9.29 3.98
N PRO A 71 25.47 8.34 3.37
CA PRO A 71 26.01 7.42 2.38
C PRO A 71 26.76 8.12 1.24
N ILE A 72 26.20 9.18 0.65
CA ILE A 72 26.82 9.90 -0.48
C ILE A 72 28.15 10.52 -0.05
N LYS A 73 28.17 11.22 1.09
CA LYS A 73 29.42 11.80 1.62
C LYS A 73 30.48 10.72 1.90
N LYS A 74 30.07 9.56 2.42
CA LYS A 74 30.98 8.42 2.65
C LYS A 74 31.54 7.89 1.33
N LEU A 75 30.73 7.75 0.29
CA LEU A 75 31.20 7.32 -1.04
C LEU A 75 32.21 8.30 -1.62
N LEU A 76 31.92 9.60 -1.55
CA LEU A 76 32.82 10.65 -2.03
C LEU A 76 34.17 10.61 -1.29
N LYS A 77 34.13 10.54 0.04
CA LYS A 77 35.33 10.48 0.89
C LYS A 77 36.18 9.24 0.60
N ASN A 78 35.58 8.06 0.54
CA ASN A 78 36.28 6.80 0.34
C ASN A 78 36.97 6.69 -1.04
N ASN A 79 36.50 7.44 -2.03
CA ASN A 79 37.05 7.44 -3.39
C ASN A 79 37.93 8.66 -3.70
N ASN A 80 38.30 9.43 -2.67
CA ASN A 80 39.10 10.65 -2.76
C ASN A 80 38.51 11.67 -3.75
N LEU A 81 37.19 11.83 -3.73
CA LEU A 81 36.48 12.79 -4.58
C LEU A 81 36.21 14.07 -3.78
N ASN A 82 36.90 15.15 -4.16
CA ASN A 82 36.70 16.47 -3.56
C ASN A 82 35.37 17.06 -4.03
N TYR A 83 34.57 17.54 -3.07
CA TYR A 83 33.29 18.18 -3.33
C TYR A 83 33.18 19.51 -2.61
N SER A 84 32.42 20.43 -3.19
CA SER A 84 32.10 21.73 -2.59
C SER A 84 30.61 22.05 -2.75
N ASN A 85 30.13 23.05 -2.00
CA ASN A 85 28.76 23.58 -2.11
C ASN A 85 27.64 22.53 -2.00
N PHE A 86 27.77 21.60 -1.05
CA PHE A 86 26.75 20.56 -0.82
C PHE A 86 25.46 21.16 -0.28
N LYS A 87 24.38 21.10 -1.06
CA LYS A 87 23.04 21.60 -0.73
C LYS A 87 22.04 20.46 -0.68
N ILE A 88 21.20 20.50 0.35
CA ILE A 88 20.10 19.56 0.54
C ILE A 88 18.82 20.27 0.11
N GLY A 89 18.21 19.82 -0.98
CA GLY A 89 16.89 20.25 -1.41
C GLY A 89 15.79 19.32 -0.90
N LYS A 90 14.53 19.66 -1.18
CA LYS A 90 13.38 18.84 -0.77
C LYS A 90 13.31 17.48 -1.47
N LYS A 91 13.75 17.41 -2.72
CA LYS A 91 13.65 16.19 -3.57
C LYS A 91 14.98 15.82 -4.24
N ASN A 92 16.03 16.61 -4.00
CA ASN A 92 17.32 16.41 -4.61
C ASN A 92 18.46 16.82 -3.68
N LEU A 93 19.66 16.35 -4.00
CA LEU A 93 20.92 16.79 -3.41
C LEU A 93 21.75 17.39 -4.54
N SER A 94 22.40 18.51 -4.28
CA SER A 94 23.28 19.12 -5.28
C SER A 94 24.63 19.48 -4.68
N PHE A 95 25.70 19.25 -5.43
CA PHE A 95 27.06 19.60 -5.04
C PHE A 95 27.93 19.79 -6.29
N SER A 96 29.07 20.45 -6.12
CA SER A 96 30.07 20.58 -7.16
C SER A 96 31.20 19.58 -6.95
N LEU A 97 31.67 18.96 -8.02
CA LEU A 97 32.70 17.94 -8.01
C LEU A 97 33.79 18.23 -9.04
N ASP A 98 35.04 17.93 -8.69
CA ASP A 98 36.18 18.14 -9.58
C ASP A 98 36.24 17.11 -10.72
N ASP A 99 35.85 15.86 -10.44
CA ASP A 99 35.81 14.75 -11.41
C ASP A 99 34.41 14.10 -11.47
N PRO A 100 33.47 14.71 -12.21
CA PRO A 100 32.11 14.19 -12.33
C PRO A 100 32.04 12.84 -13.06
N LYS A 101 32.97 12.56 -13.99
CA LYS A 101 32.99 11.31 -14.75
C LYS A 101 33.33 10.12 -13.88
N LYS A 102 34.34 10.25 -13.00
CA LYS A 102 34.68 9.20 -12.03
C LYS A 102 33.52 8.92 -11.08
N PHE A 103 32.80 9.96 -10.64
CA PHE A 103 31.63 9.79 -9.78
C PHE A 103 30.49 9.05 -10.50
N GLU A 104 30.19 9.39 -11.75
CA GLU A 104 29.15 8.73 -12.55
C GLU A 104 29.38 7.22 -12.64
N LEU A 105 30.62 6.81 -12.94
CA LEU A 105 31.01 5.40 -13.01
C LEU A 105 30.83 4.67 -11.67
N LEU A 106 31.17 5.33 -10.56
CA LEU A 106 31.00 4.77 -9.21
C LEU A 106 29.52 4.70 -8.81
N PHE A 107 28.73 5.72 -9.18
CA PHE A 107 27.32 5.83 -8.83
C PHE A 107 26.47 4.76 -9.51
N PHE A 108 26.80 4.39 -10.75
CA PHE A 108 26.12 3.32 -11.49
C PHE A 108 26.85 1.97 -11.46
N SER A 109 27.92 1.85 -10.66
CA SER A 109 28.63 0.59 -10.51
C SER A 109 27.68 -0.52 -10.04
N LYS A 110 27.79 -1.69 -10.68
CA LYS A 110 27.08 -2.93 -10.29
C LYS A 110 27.71 -3.61 -9.09
N LYS A 111 28.98 -3.32 -8.82
CA LYS A 111 29.78 -3.95 -7.76
C LYS A 111 29.83 -3.03 -6.54
N ASP A 112 29.42 -3.55 -5.38
CA ASP A 112 29.53 -2.91 -4.06
C ASP A 112 28.86 -1.51 -3.94
N ASN A 113 27.76 -1.30 -4.67
CA ASN A 113 27.04 -0.03 -4.66
C ASN A 113 26.04 0.06 -3.51
N LEU A 114 26.50 0.65 -2.40
CA LEU A 114 25.69 0.91 -1.21
C LEU A 114 24.70 2.08 -1.38
N LEU A 115 24.87 2.93 -2.40
CA LEU A 115 23.96 4.06 -2.65
C LEU A 115 22.71 3.62 -3.41
N ASN A 116 22.92 2.72 -4.37
CA ASN A 116 21.98 2.32 -5.40
C ASN A 116 22.02 0.79 -5.55
N PRO A 117 21.48 0.04 -4.59
CA PRO A 117 21.54 -1.41 -4.62
C PRO A 117 20.83 -1.92 -5.90
N TYR A 118 21.52 -2.77 -6.65
CA TYR A 118 20.96 -3.35 -7.87
C TYR A 118 19.76 -4.24 -7.51
N ILE A 119 18.59 -3.94 -8.08
CA ILE A 119 17.43 -4.84 -8.02
C ILE A 119 17.34 -5.62 -9.34
N ASN A 120 17.48 -6.93 -9.22
CA ASN A 120 17.45 -7.86 -10.36
C ASN A 120 16.11 -7.88 -11.10
N ASN A 121 15.03 -7.36 -10.49
CA ASN A 121 13.69 -7.48 -11.05
C ASN A 121 13.35 -6.44 -12.13
N TYR A 122 14.01 -5.28 -12.14
CA TYR A 122 13.60 -4.16 -13.02
C TYR A 122 14.76 -3.44 -13.73
N ASN A 123 16.02 -3.86 -13.53
CA ASN A 123 17.20 -3.19 -14.07
C ASN A 123 17.22 -1.67 -13.85
N SER A 124 16.52 -1.20 -12.81
CA SER A 124 16.31 0.21 -12.54
C SER A 124 16.90 0.58 -11.20
N PHE A 125 17.56 1.72 -11.20
CA PHE A 125 18.18 2.32 -10.04
C PHE A 125 17.16 3.05 -9.15
N GLU A 126 17.39 3.08 -7.84
CA GLU A 126 16.61 3.86 -6.87
C GLU A 126 16.86 5.37 -7.04
N LEU A 127 18.12 5.74 -7.19
CA LEU A 127 18.57 7.12 -7.40
C LEU A 127 19.04 7.31 -8.83
N ASP A 128 18.87 8.52 -9.33
CA ASP A 128 19.34 8.97 -10.63
C ASP A 128 20.18 10.25 -10.48
N LEU A 129 20.95 10.58 -11.51
CA LEU A 129 21.89 11.69 -11.49
C LEU A 129 21.77 12.56 -12.74
N GLN A 130 21.94 13.86 -12.54
CA GLN A 130 22.07 14.85 -13.60
C GLN A 130 23.38 15.61 -13.39
N ILE A 131 24.22 15.63 -14.42
CA ILE A 131 25.50 16.33 -14.43
C ILE A 131 25.39 17.53 -15.34
N ASP A 132 25.75 18.70 -14.82
CA ASP A 132 25.88 19.95 -15.56
C ASP A 132 27.27 20.53 -15.29
N ALA A 133 28.20 20.31 -16.24
CA ALA A 133 29.62 20.57 -16.09
C ALA A 133 30.20 19.96 -14.80
N LYS A 134 30.45 20.77 -13.76
CA LYS A 134 30.96 20.33 -12.45
C LYS A 134 29.85 20.12 -11.41
N LYS A 135 28.60 20.47 -11.71
CA LYS A 135 27.48 20.39 -10.79
C LYS A 135 26.78 19.05 -10.94
N ILE A 136 26.64 18.34 -9.84
CA ILE A 136 25.94 17.06 -9.75
C ILE A 136 24.63 17.30 -9.00
N SER A 137 23.54 16.77 -9.55
CA SER A 137 22.24 16.73 -8.90
C SER A 137 21.77 15.28 -8.80
N ILE A 138 21.52 14.81 -7.58
CA ILE A 138 21.03 13.46 -7.30
C ILE A 138 19.57 13.55 -6.88
N PHE A 139 18.72 12.71 -7.42
CA PHE A 139 17.29 12.64 -7.11
C PHE A 139 16.80 11.20 -7.19
N PHE A 140 15.59 10.94 -6.68
CA PHE A 140 14.97 9.62 -6.86
C PHE A 140 14.53 9.45 -8.31
N SER A 141 14.87 8.30 -8.90
CA SER A 141 14.38 7.92 -10.22
C SER A 141 12.86 7.70 -10.18
N LYS A 142 12.22 7.54 -11.33
CA LYS A 142 10.81 7.13 -11.40
C LYS A 142 10.55 5.86 -10.59
N TYR A 143 11.46 4.89 -10.66
CA TYR A 143 11.37 3.66 -9.89
C TYR A 143 11.51 3.91 -8.39
N GLY A 144 12.50 4.69 -7.95
CA GLY A 144 12.66 5.06 -6.54
C GLY A 144 11.45 5.81 -5.96
N LEU A 145 10.84 6.69 -6.74
CA LEU A 145 9.60 7.36 -6.34
C LEU A 145 8.43 6.38 -6.20
N LEU A 146 8.30 5.41 -7.11
CA LEU A 146 7.27 4.37 -7.03
C LEU A 146 7.46 3.46 -5.81
N THR A 147 8.70 3.09 -5.46
CA THR A 147 8.96 2.26 -4.27
C THR A 147 8.63 3.03 -2.99
N ILE A 148 8.99 4.31 -2.91
CA ILE A 148 8.64 5.18 -1.79
C ILE A 148 7.11 5.31 -1.68
N ASN A 149 6.41 5.58 -2.79
CA ASN A 149 4.95 5.69 -2.81
C ASN A 149 4.27 4.38 -2.34
N ASN A 150 4.72 3.24 -2.86
CA ASN A 150 4.18 1.93 -2.47
C ASN A 150 4.43 1.62 -0.99
N SER A 151 5.60 1.97 -0.47
CA SER A 151 5.90 1.82 0.97
C SER A 151 5.00 2.72 1.81
N ALA A 152 4.85 3.99 1.43
CA ALA A 152 3.96 4.94 2.10
C ALA A 152 2.51 4.46 2.10
N LEU A 153 2.07 3.88 0.98
CA LEU A 153 0.71 3.37 0.82
C LEU A 153 0.46 2.15 1.70
N LYS A 154 1.37 1.17 1.72
CA LYS A 154 1.29 0.03 2.63
C LYS A 154 1.22 0.47 4.08
N GLN A 155 2.10 1.39 4.49
CA GLN A 155 2.09 1.93 5.85
C GLN A 155 0.79 2.66 6.17
N SER A 156 0.26 3.44 5.22
CA SER A 156 -1.00 4.16 5.38
C SER A 156 -2.20 3.21 5.52
N ILE A 157 -2.25 2.13 4.75
CA ILE A 157 -3.28 1.09 4.88
C ILE A 157 -3.26 0.48 6.28
N GLU A 158 -2.09 0.14 6.81
CA GLU A 158 -1.99 -0.43 8.16
C GLU A 158 -2.39 0.58 9.25
N ILE A 159 -2.04 1.86 9.10
CA ILE A 159 -2.48 2.92 10.02
C ILE A 159 -4.00 3.06 9.97
N ILE A 160 -4.59 3.09 8.78
CA ILE A 160 -6.04 3.21 8.59
C ILE A 160 -6.74 2.00 9.20
N ARG A 161 -6.25 0.77 8.97
CA ARG A 161 -6.80 -0.46 9.56
C ARG A 161 -6.85 -0.35 11.08
N ARG A 162 -5.73 -0.05 11.73
CA ARG A 162 -5.66 0.10 13.19
C ARG A 162 -6.63 1.17 13.71
N ARG A 163 -6.73 2.31 13.03
CA ARG A 163 -7.66 3.38 13.42
C ARG A 163 -9.12 2.99 13.28
N ILE A 164 -9.46 2.16 12.29
CA ILE A 164 -10.83 1.70 12.08
C ILE A 164 -11.19 0.62 13.11
N ASP A 165 -10.24 -0.25 13.46
CA ASP A 165 -10.42 -1.25 14.52
C ASP A 165 -10.81 -0.58 15.86
N ASP A 166 -10.21 0.58 16.17
CA ASP A 166 -10.54 1.39 17.35
C ASP A 166 -12.00 1.93 17.36
N VAL A 167 -12.64 2.03 16.19
CA VAL A 167 -14.03 2.51 16.04
C VAL A 167 -15.04 1.36 16.20
N GLY A 168 -14.60 0.11 16.23
CA GLY A 168 -15.45 -1.06 16.47
C GLY A 168 -16.29 -1.50 15.26
N THR A 169 -15.88 -1.14 14.04
CA THR A 169 -16.52 -1.60 12.81
C THR A 169 -16.14 -3.05 12.55
N ARG A 170 -17.12 -3.91 12.22
CA ARG A 170 -16.88 -5.36 12.21
C ARG A 170 -16.15 -5.84 10.95
N GLU A 171 -16.24 -5.12 9.83
CA GLU A 171 -15.77 -5.60 8.52
C GLU A 171 -15.43 -4.44 7.55
N PRO A 172 -14.35 -3.67 7.78
CA PRO A 172 -13.96 -2.61 6.86
C PRO A 172 -13.27 -3.16 5.61
N THR A 173 -13.59 -2.62 4.44
CA THR A 173 -12.86 -2.92 3.20
C THR A 173 -11.86 -1.80 2.92
N ILE A 174 -10.57 -2.11 2.97
CA ILE A 174 -9.48 -1.15 2.74
C ILE A 174 -8.62 -1.67 1.60
N LEU A 175 -8.68 -0.99 0.45
CA LEU A 175 -8.05 -1.44 -0.78
C LEU A 175 -7.22 -0.32 -1.41
N GLN A 176 -6.08 -0.69 -1.99
CA GLN A 176 -5.32 0.22 -2.84
C GLN A 176 -6.09 0.50 -4.14
N ARG A 177 -6.25 1.77 -4.49
CA ARG A 177 -6.81 2.22 -5.77
C ARG A 177 -5.78 3.08 -6.51
N GLY A 178 -5.10 2.49 -7.49
CA GLY A 178 -4.04 3.18 -8.24
C GLY A 178 -2.76 3.36 -7.41
N GLU A 179 -1.93 4.34 -7.79
CA GLU A 179 -0.59 4.49 -7.21
C GLU A 179 -0.55 5.19 -5.84
N LYS A 180 -1.49 6.11 -5.58
CA LYS A 180 -1.47 6.98 -4.39
C LYS A 180 -2.79 7.04 -3.61
N ARG A 181 -3.80 6.27 -4.00
CA ARG A 181 -5.12 6.33 -3.35
C ARG A 181 -5.47 5.04 -2.63
N ILE A 182 -6.23 5.20 -1.56
CA ILE A 182 -6.77 4.12 -0.75
C ILE A 182 -8.28 4.29 -0.72
N LEU A 183 -8.97 3.25 -1.12
CA LEU A 183 -10.41 3.09 -0.97
C LEU A 183 -10.69 2.50 0.41
N VAL A 184 -11.59 3.13 1.15
CA VAL A 184 -12.07 2.71 2.46
C VAL A 184 -13.59 2.65 2.42
N GLU A 185 -14.14 1.47 2.68
CA GLU A 185 -15.59 1.24 2.78
C GLU A 185 -15.93 0.73 4.17
N LEU A 186 -16.89 1.38 4.80
CA LEU A 186 -17.28 1.15 6.19
C LEU A 186 -18.80 0.88 6.26
N PRO A 187 -19.22 -0.39 6.26
CA PRO A 187 -20.65 -0.73 6.35
C PRO A 187 -21.21 -0.36 7.73
N GLY A 188 -22.46 0.12 7.75
CA GLY A 188 -23.17 0.48 8.98
C GLY A 188 -22.76 1.82 9.62
N LEU A 189 -21.72 2.49 9.10
CA LEU A 189 -21.28 3.81 9.56
C LEU A 189 -21.85 4.93 8.68
N LYS A 190 -22.82 5.68 9.21
CA LYS A 190 -23.61 6.66 8.44
C LYS A 190 -22.95 8.04 8.28
N ASP A 191 -21.91 8.35 9.06
CA ASP A 191 -21.27 9.67 9.07
C ASP A 191 -19.83 9.61 8.53
N PRO A 192 -19.61 9.93 7.25
CA PRO A 192 -18.28 9.93 6.64
C PRO A 192 -17.38 11.08 7.14
N GLU A 193 -17.94 12.20 7.62
CA GLU A 193 -17.15 13.35 8.09
C GLU A 193 -16.43 13.01 9.39
N ARG A 194 -17.11 12.34 10.32
CA ARG A 194 -16.50 11.85 11.56
C ARG A 194 -15.31 10.94 11.28
N ILE A 195 -15.43 10.05 10.29
CA ILE A 195 -14.37 9.13 9.88
C ILE A 195 -13.23 9.89 9.20
N LYS A 196 -13.54 10.82 8.29
CA LYS A 196 -12.53 11.68 7.67
C LYS A 196 -11.71 12.43 8.71
N ASN A 197 -12.34 12.95 9.76
CA ASN A 197 -11.64 13.64 10.85
C ASN A 197 -10.77 12.69 11.69
N LEU A 198 -11.21 11.45 11.89
CA LEU A 198 -10.45 10.43 12.62
C LEU A 198 -9.24 9.93 11.81
N LEU A 199 -9.40 9.73 10.51
CA LEU A 199 -8.34 9.25 9.61
C LEU A 199 -7.39 10.37 9.17
N GLY A 200 -7.88 11.60 9.02
CA GLY A 200 -7.13 12.76 8.52
C GLY A 200 -6.21 13.41 9.55
N LYS A 201 -6.35 13.11 10.84
CA LYS A 201 -5.42 13.62 11.87
C LYS A 201 -4.06 12.94 11.74
N THR A 202 -3.01 13.65 11.35
CA THR A 202 -1.63 13.14 11.41
C THR A 202 -1.24 12.89 12.87
N ALA A 203 -0.95 11.64 13.24
CA ALA A 203 -0.45 11.34 14.57
C ALA A 203 1.07 11.59 14.58
N GLN A 204 1.49 12.77 15.04
CA GLN A 204 2.91 12.99 15.36
C GLN A 204 3.16 12.46 16.78
N LEU A 205 4.02 11.45 16.88
CA LEU A 205 4.56 10.98 18.16
C LEU A 205 5.63 11.98 18.61
N ASN A 206 5.28 12.90 19.51
CA ASN A 206 6.25 13.71 20.21
C ASN A 206 6.70 12.96 21.47
N PHE A 207 7.93 12.47 21.48
CA PHE A 207 8.61 12.05 22.70
C PHE A 207 9.10 13.32 23.41
N ARG A 208 8.64 13.54 24.64
CA ARG A 208 9.19 14.53 25.58
C ARG A 208 10.07 13.82 26.59
#